data_AF-A0A6V8Q2D7-F1
#
_entry.id   AF-A0A6V8Q2D7-F1
#
_cell.length_a   1.000
_cell.length_b   1.000
_cell.length_c   1.000
_cell.angle_alpha   90.00
_cell.angle_beta   90.00
_cell.angle_gamma   90.00
#
_symmetry.space_group_name_H-M   'P 1'
#
loop_
_entity.id
_entity.type
_entity.pdbx_description
1 polymer ?
#
loop_
_entity_poly.entity_id
_entity_poly.type
_entity_poly.pdbx_seq_one_letter_code
_entity_poly.pdbx_strand_id
1 'polypeptide(L)'
;SDEISLSIALCHYPPGTSKWNKIEHRMFSFISMNWRGQPLVNLETVVNMISATTTKSGLRIKAFLDTKYYKTGIKISDEQMQALNLDSHNLYPQWNYTIVPREK
;
A
#
# COMPACT_ATOMS: atom_id res chain seq x y z
N SER A 1 0.63 -14.12 -3.09
CA SER A 1 1.06 -14.58 -4.43
C SER A 1 0.27 -15.82 -4.80
N ASP A 2 0.41 -16.92 -4.06
CA ASP A 2 -0.32 -18.18 -4.26
C ASP A 2 -1.86 -18.02 -4.35
N GLU A 3 -2.49 -17.38 -3.35
CA GLU A 3 -3.96 -17.23 -3.28
C GLU A 3 -4.54 -16.53 -4.51
N ILE A 4 -3.85 -15.49 -4.99
CA ILE A 4 -4.28 -14.69 -6.15
C ILE A 4 -3.63 -15.14 -7.47
N SER A 5 -2.73 -16.13 -7.42
CA SER A 5 -1.98 -16.63 -8.58
C SER A 5 -1.29 -15.55 -9.41
N LEU A 6 -0.76 -14.52 -8.74
CA LEU A 6 -0.04 -13.40 -9.37
C LEU A 6 1.31 -13.20 -8.73
N SER A 7 2.33 -13.05 -9.57
CA SER A 7 3.67 -12.61 -9.15
C SER A 7 3.63 -11.16 -8.65
N ILE A 8 4.20 -10.92 -7.47
CA ILE A 8 4.20 -9.60 -6.82
C ILE A 8 5.63 -9.09 -6.76
N ALA A 9 5.96 -8.08 -7.56
CA ALA A 9 7.23 -7.38 -7.48
C ALA A 9 7.19 -6.35 -6.34
N LEU A 10 8.17 -6.42 -5.44
CA LEU A 10 8.37 -5.50 -4.35
C LEU A 10 9.61 -4.65 -4.63
N CYS A 11 9.39 -3.36 -4.82
CA CYS A 11 10.44 -2.37 -5.02
C CYS A 11 10.46 -1.42 -3.83
N HIS A 12 11.55 -1.43 -3.08
CA HIS A 12 11.68 -0.63 -1.87
C HIS A 12 12.35 0.71 -2.16
N TYR A 13 11.84 1.73 -1.48
CA TYR A 13 12.52 3.01 -1.33
C TYR A 13 13.52 2.90 -0.18
N PRO A 14 14.74 3.49 -0.28
CA PRO A 14 15.66 3.54 0.85
C PRO A 14 15.03 4.19 2.09
N PRO A 15 15.48 3.83 3.30
CA PRO A 15 15.00 4.47 4.52
C PRO A 15 15.09 6.01 4.45
N GLY A 16 14.07 6.70 4.94
CA GLY A 16 14.02 8.17 4.95
C GLY A 16 13.70 8.84 3.59
N THR A 17 13.29 8.08 2.57
CA THR A 17 13.02 8.63 1.23
C THR A 17 11.52 8.73 0.89
N SER A 18 10.62 8.71 1.88
CA SER A 18 9.16 8.84 1.67
C SER A 18 8.78 10.12 0.89
N LYS A 19 9.55 11.20 1.06
CA LYS A 19 9.42 12.44 0.27
C LYS A 19 9.50 12.22 -1.24
N TRP A 20 10.14 11.15 -1.71
CA TRP A 20 10.26 10.85 -3.14
C TRP A 20 9.15 9.92 -3.65
N ASN A 21 8.30 9.39 -2.76
CA ASN A 21 7.16 8.60 -3.17
C ASN A 21 6.11 9.49 -3.85
N LYS A 22 5.82 9.17 -5.12
CA LYS A 22 4.85 9.93 -5.93
C LYS A 22 3.45 9.95 -5.31
N ILE A 23 3.07 8.95 -4.53
CA ILE A 23 1.71 8.90 -3.94
C ILE A 23 1.49 10.04 -2.94
N GLU A 24 2.53 10.43 -2.20
CA GLU A 24 2.49 11.55 -1.26
C GLU A 24 2.13 12.86 -1.99
N HIS A 25 2.82 13.11 -3.10
CA HIS A 25 2.65 14.35 -3.87
C HIS A 25 1.44 14.34 -4.79
N ARG A 26 1.05 13.18 -5.33
CA ARG A 26 -0.01 13.08 -6.34
C ARG A 26 -1.37 12.72 -5.77
N MET A 27 -1.44 12.14 -4.57
CA MET A 27 -2.69 11.69 -3.97
C MET A 27 -2.89 12.27 -2.57
N PHE A 28 -1.98 12.03 -1.62
CA PHE A 28 -2.17 12.44 -0.23
C PHE A 28 -2.14 13.96 -0.03
N SER A 29 -1.36 14.69 -0.83
CA SER A 29 -1.36 16.16 -0.85
C SER A 29 -2.77 16.71 -1.15
N PHE A 30 -3.46 16.15 -2.15
CA PHE A 30 -4.79 16.60 -2.55
C PHE A 30 -5.87 16.19 -1.56
N ILE A 31 -5.78 14.99 -0.96
CA ILE A 31 -6.65 14.59 0.15
C ILE A 31 -6.52 15.60 1.31
N SER A 32 -5.28 15.91 1.68
CA SER A 32 -4.97 16.88 2.74
C SER A 32 -5.51 18.27 2.45
N MET A 33 -5.47 18.71 1.19
CA MET A 33 -6.06 19.97 0.75
C MET A 33 -7.59 19.95 0.80
N ASN A 34 -8.21 18.84 0.39
CA ASN A 34 -9.66 18.73 0.26
C ASN A 34 -10.39 18.89 1.60
N TRP A 35 -9.88 18.28 2.66
CA TRP A 35 -10.50 18.35 3.99
C TRP A 35 -9.85 19.34 4.95
N ARG A 36 -9.02 20.27 4.44
CA ARG A 36 -8.38 21.28 5.28
C ARG A 36 -9.44 22.08 6.03
N GLY A 37 -9.32 22.12 7.36
CA GLY A 37 -10.25 22.86 8.22
C GLY A 37 -11.61 22.17 8.40
N GLN A 38 -11.77 20.91 7.96
CA GLN A 38 -12.98 20.13 8.19
C GLN A 38 -12.78 19.19 9.39
N PRO A 39 -13.64 19.26 10.42
CA PRO A 39 -13.61 18.32 11.54
C PRO A 39 -13.94 16.89 11.09
N LEU A 40 -13.02 15.95 11.27
CA LEU A 40 -13.19 14.53 10.93
C LEU A 40 -13.85 13.76 12.09
N VAL A 41 -15.10 14.08 12.38
CA VAL A 41 -15.80 13.66 13.61
C VAL A 41 -16.21 12.18 13.63
N ASN A 42 -16.30 11.53 12.46
CA ASN A 42 -16.64 10.11 12.36
C ASN A 42 -16.06 9.48 11.08
N LEU A 43 -16.07 8.14 11.02
CA LEU A 43 -15.51 7.38 9.89
C LEU A 43 -16.21 7.67 8.57
N GLU A 44 -17.52 7.88 8.58
CA GLU A 44 -18.29 8.24 7.39
C GLU A 44 -17.79 9.57 6.79
N THR A 45 -17.58 10.58 7.63
CA THR A 45 -17.02 11.89 7.24
C THR A 45 -15.64 11.71 6.63
N VAL A 46 -14.77 10.91 7.26
CA VAL A 46 -13.43 10.60 6.73
C VAL A 46 -13.50 9.97 5.35
N VAL A 47 -14.31 8.91 5.18
CA VAL A 47 -14.45 8.17 3.91
C VAL A 47 -15.01 9.08 2.81
N ASN A 48 -16.05 9.87 3.12
CA ASN A 48 -16.66 10.79 2.17
C ASN A 48 -15.68 11.88 1.73
N MET A 49 -14.94 12.47 2.66
CA MET A 49 -13.97 13.52 2.37
C MET A 49 -12.77 13.01 1.55
N ILE A 50 -12.29 11.79 1.80
CA ILE A 50 -11.25 11.17 0.97
C ILE A 50 -11.79 10.92 -0.45
N SER A 51 -12.96 10.29 -0.56
CA SER A 51 -13.56 9.90 -1.85
C SER A 51 -13.96 11.10 -2.70
N ALA A 52 -14.34 12.22 -2.09
CA ALA A 52 -14.66 13.47 -2.77
C ALA A 52 -13.45 14.16 -3.42
N THR A 53 -12.22 13.72 -3.10
CA THR A 53 -10.99 14.32 -3.64
C THR A 53 -10.89 14.06 -5.14
N THR A 54 -10.92 15.15 -5.92
CA THR A 54 -10.70 15.12 -7.37
C THR A 54 -9.77 16.25 -7.81
N THR A 55 -9.13 16.11 -8.97
CA THR A 55 -8.29 17.19 -9.54
C THR A 55 -8.66 17.45 -11.00
N LYS A 56 -8.35 18.67 -11.49
CA LYS A 56 -8.52 19.04 -12.91
C LYS A 56 -7.74 18.14 -13.87
N SER A 57 -6.66 17.53 -13.40
CA SER A 57 -5.84 16.57 -14.16
C SER A 57 -6.40 15.14 -14.15
N GLY A 58 -7.57 14.91 -13.55
CA GLY A 58 -8.28 13.64 -13.60
C GLY A 58 -8.05 12.68 -12.44
N LEU A 59 -7.46 13.11 -11.32
CA LEU A 59 -7.40 12.26 -10.12
C LEU A 59 -8.83 11.96 -9.63
N ARG A 60 -9.11 10.68 -9.35
CA ARG A 60 -10.33 10.20 -8.70
C ARG A 60 -9.95 9.19 -7.64
N ILE A 61 -10.50 9.33 -6.44
CA ILE A 61 -10.19 8.47 -5.30
C ILE A 61 -11.42 7.66 -4.92
N LYS A 62 -11.21 6.37 -4.64
CA LYS A 62 -12.22 5.51 -4.01
C LYS A 62 -11.71 5.17 -2.62
N ALA A 63 -12.50 5.49 -1.60
CA ALA A 63 -12.25 5.04 -0.23
C ALA A 63 -13.47 4.29 0.29
N PHE A 64 -13.21 3.33 1.17
CA PHE A 64 -14.24 2.49 1.78
C PHE A 64 -13.79 2.13 3.18
N LEU A 65 -14.75 2.00 4.09
CA LEU A 65 -14.49 1.53 5.43
C LEU A 65 -14.24 0.02 5.40
N ASP A 66 -13.05 -0.39 5.85
CA ASP A 66 -12.76 -1.80 6.09
C ASP A 66 -13.03 -2.14 7.56
N THR A 67 -14.04 -2.97 7.79
CA THR A 67 -14.43 -3.44 9.13
C THR A 67 -13.86 -4.81 9.46
N LYS A 68 -12.98 -5.36 8.62
CA LYS A 68 -12.37 -6.66 8.88
C LYS A 68 -11.44 -6.57 10.09
N TYR A 69 -11.48 -7.62 10.91
CA TYR A 69 -10.55 -7.79 12.00
C TYR A 69 -9.27 -8.46 11.48
N TYR A 70 -8.13 -7.82 11.69
CA TYR A 70 -6.81 -8.35 11.35
C TYR A 70 -6.08 -8.75 12.62
N LYS A 71 -5.71 -10.03 12.72
CA LYS A 71 -4.92 -10.52 13.86
C LYS A 71 -3.53 -9.86 13.82
N THR A 72 -3.18 -9.15 14.89
CA THR A 72 -1.86 -8.56 15.07
C THR A 72 -0.88 -9.57 15.68
N GLY A 73 0.42 -9.31 15.54
CA GLY A 73 1.46 -10.14 16.16
C GLY A 73 1.59 -11.55 15.59
N ILE A 74 1.19 -11.76 14.33
CA ILE A 74 1.43 -13.02 13.62
C ILE A 74 2.94 -13.23 13.54
N LYS A 75 3.43 -14.29 14.19
CA LYS A 75 4.81 -14.74 14.06
C LYS A 75 4.91 -15.68 12.86
N ILE A 76 5.86 -15.40 11.98
CA ILE A 76 6.23 -16.27 10.86
C ILE A 76 7.51 -16.98 11.27
N SER A 77 7.55 -18.31 11.14
CA SER A 77 8.75 -19.09 11.45
C SER A 77 9.80 -18.93 10.34
N ASP A 78 11.05 -19.25 10.65
CA ASP A 78 12.14 -19.20 9.67
C ASP A 78 11.88 -20.19 8.52
N GLU A 79 11.29 -21.36 8.80
CA GLU A 79 10.92 -22.34 7.77
C GLU A 79 9.83 -21.79 6.84
N GLN A 80 8.84 -21.07 7.38
CA GLN A 80 7.79 -20.44 6.57
C GLN A 80 8.36 -19.34 5.68
N MET A 81 9.32 -18.56 6.19
CA MET A 81 10.00 -17.52 5.42
C MET A 81 10.88 -18.12 4.31
N GLN A 82 11.62 -19.18 4.61
CA GLN A 82 12.46 -19.89 3.64
C GLN A 82 11.65 -20.60 2.56
N ALA A 83 10.43 -21.03 2.86
CA ALA A 83 9.54 -21.68 1.91
C ALA A 83 8.91 -20.70 0.90
N LEU A 84 9.21 -19.40 0.94
CA LEU A 84 8.74 -18.43 -0.05
C LEU A 84 9.51 -18.58 -1.37
N ASN A 85 8.80 -18.51 -2.49
CA ASN A 85 9.42 -18.47 -3.82
C ASN A 85 9.78 -17.01 -4.18
N LEU A 86 11.01 -16.61 -3.84
CA LEU A 86 11.52 -15.26 -4.03
C LEU A 86 12.54 -15.23 -5.19
N ASP A 87 12.30 -14.33 -6.14
CA ASP A 87 13.24 -14.01 -7.21
C ASP A 87 13.87 -12.63 -6.96
N SER A 88 15.18 -12.58 -6.71
CA SER A 88 15.88 -11.36 -6.35
C SER A 88 16.21 -10.52 -7.58
N HIS A 89 16.01 -9.20 -7.51
CA HIS A 89 16.31 -8.31 -8.64
C HIS A 89 17.81 -7.97 -8.71
N ASN A 90 18.30 -7.63 -9.91
CA ASN A 90 19.71 -7.27 -10.12
C ASN A 90 20.17 -6.03 -9.33
N LEU A 91 19.26 -5.06 -9.12
CA LEU A 91 19.55 -3.80 -8.45
C LEU A 91 19.04 -3.84 -7.01
N TYR A 92 19.95 -3.80 -6.03
CA TYR A 92 19.66 -3.96 -4.61
C TYR A 92 18.88 -5.26 -4.27
N PRO A 93 19.45 -6.45 -4.58
CA PRO A 93 18.76 -7.75 -4.41
C PRO A 93 18.28 -8.04 -2.99
N GLN A 94 18.93 -7.47 -1.97
CA GLN A 94 18.49 -7.61 -0.58
C GLN A 94 17.17 -6.91 -0.29
N TRP A 95 16.80 -5.92 -1.11
CA TRP A 95 15.61 -5.11 -0.92
C TRP A 95 14.56 -5.40 -1.99
N ASN A 96 14.98 -5.59 -3.24
CA ASN A 96 14.06 -5.70 -4.36
C ASN A 96 13.94 -7.15 -4.83
N TYR A 97 12.73 -7.68 -4.81
CA TYR A 97 12.45 -9.07 -5.14
C TYR A 97 11.02 -9.24 -5.64
N THR A 98 10.79 -10.33 -6.37
CA THR A 98 9.47 -10.76 -6.81
C THR A 98 9.06 -11.99 -6.02
N ILE A 99 7.88 -11.96 -5.39
CA ILE A 99 7.26 -13.14 -4.81
C ILE A 99 6.46 -13.84 -5.90
N VAL A 100 6.95 -14.96 -6.40
CA VAL A 100 6.29 -15.76 -7.43
C VAL A 100 5.36 -16.77 -6.76
N PRO A 101 4.19 -17.09 -7.35
CA PRO A 101 3.36 -18.15 -6.82
C PRO A 101 4.14 -19.46 -6.76
N ARG A 102 4.02 -20.18 -5.65
CA ARG A 102 4.41 -21.59 -5.59
C ARG A 102 3.31 -22.32 -6.35
N GLU A 103 3.67 -23.05 -7.40
CA GLU A 103 2.70 -23.80 -8.21
C GLU A 103 1.76 -24.62 -7.29
N LYS A 104 0.49 -24.74 -7.71
CA LYS A 104 -0.49 -25.57 -6.99
C LYS A 104 -0.21 -27.05 -7.18
#